data_AF-A0A2E4NS58-F1
#
_entry.id   AF-A0A2E4NS58-F1
#
_cell.length_a   1.000
_cell.length_b   1.000
_cell.length_c   1.000
_cell.angle_alpha   90.00
_cell.angle_beta   90.00
_cell.angle_gamma   90.00
#
_symmetry.space_group_name_H-M   'P 1'
#
loop_
_entity.id
_entity.type
_entity.pdbx_description
1 polymer ?
#
loop_
_entity_poly.entity_id
_entity_poly.type
_entity_poly.pdbx_seq_one_letter_code
_entity_poly.pdbx_strand_id
1 'polypeptide(L)'
;MTSVKNGIPLWWLAMAATLTPLITIHATFAVSVLEGHISWCIPYWDSCTSISRTGRYGTSYFIFKGTMLPAAMLGILFWALNGRWLLQLGATSRGRPWVPWLGFVACMSLAAYTLALGHEGDGFNLIRRIGVVLYFSLTFIAQLLISSALKGHPRWHANGRRLLWLCELILAVGILSVILTAVVPEVYSQVDDAFEWVLAFLINLHAIWVAVLWKQSRFRARLWAE
;
A
#
# COMPACT_ATOMS: atom_id res chain seq x y z
N MET A 1 -24.09 -5.25 -23.73
CA MET A 1 -22.78 -4.51 -23.69
C MET A 1 -22.94 -2.99 -23.87
N THR A 2 -24.09 -2.39 -23.56
CA THR A 2 -24.40 -0.97 -23.85
C THR A 2 -24.29 -0.01 -22.65
N SER A 3 -23.98 -0.48 -21.44
CA SER A 3 -24.18 0.32 -20.20
C SER A 3 -22.97 1.13 -19.68
N VAL A 4 -21.75 0.94 -20.23
CA VAL A 4 -20.51 1.56 -19.69
C VAL A 4 -20.25 2.99 -20.20
N LYS A 5 -20.97 3.47 -21.23
CA LYS A 5 -20.75 4.80 -21.82
C LYS A 5 -20.99 5.97 -20.84
N ASN A 6 -21.82 5.77 -19.81
CA ASN A 6 -22.18 6.82 -18.84
C ASN A 6 -21.36 6.78 -17.53
N GLY A 7 -20.32 5.95 -17.41
CA GLY A 7 -19.49 5.89 -16.20
C GLY A 7 -18.42 6.98 -16.14
N ILE A 8 -18.00 7.39 -14.93
CA ILE A 8 -16.96 8.40 -14.70
C ILE A 8 -15.57 7.72 -14.78
N PRO A 9 -14.54 8.33 -15.42
CA PRO A 9 -13.18 7.83 -15.35
C PRO A 9 -12.61 7.99 -13.94
N LEU A 10 -12.10 6.90 -13.35
CA LEU A 10 -11.64 6.86 -11.94
C LEU A 10 -10.13 6.64 -11.78
N TRP A 11 -9.34 6.82 -12.83
CA TRP A 11 -7.88 6.66 -12.75
C TRP A 11 -7.21 7.67 -11.80
N TRP A 12 -7.77 8.87 -11.66
CA TRP A 12 -7.28 9.89 -10.73
C TRP A 12 -7.48 9.46 -9.26
N LEU A 13 -8.56 8.74 -8.96
CA LEU A 13 -8.82 8.19 -7.63
C LEU A 13 -7.80 7.11 -7.29
N ALA A 14 -7.51 6.21 -8.23
CA ALA A 14 -6.45 5.22 -8.05
C ALA A 14 -5.07 5.87 -7.86
N MET A 15 -4.78 6.95 -8.59
CA MET A 15 -3.53 7.69 -8.43
C MET A 15 -3.47 8.39 -7.07
N ALA A 16 -4.57 9.01 -6.61
CA ALA A 16 -4.64 9.62 -5.29
C ALA A 16 -4.47 8.56 -4.18
N ALA A 17 -5.13 7.41 -4.29
CA ALA A 17 -5.03 6.32 -3.31
C ALA A 17 -3.61 5.77 -3.16
N THR A 18 -2.79 5.83 -4.21
CA THR A 18 -1.45 5.22 -4.26
C THR A 18 -0.32 6.22 -4.07
N LEU A 19 -0.50 7.47 -4.49
CA LEU A 19 0.49 8.51 -4.24
C LEU A 19 0.36 9.13 -2.84
N THR A 20 -0.84 9.21 -2.27
CA THR A 20 -1.02 9.87 -0.96
C THR A 20 -0.19 9.22 0.15
N PRO A 21 -0.18 7.88 0.33
CA PRO A 21 0.69 7.25 1.32
C PRO A 21 2.17 7.52 1.07
N LEU A 22 2.61 7.39 -0.18
CA LEU A 22 4.01 7.59 -0.56
C LEU A 22 4.48 9.04 -0.32
N ILE A 23 3.67 10.02 -0.72
CA ILE A 23 3.96 11.44 -0.47
C ILE A 23 3.94 11.72 1.03
N THR A 24 2.99 11.13 1.76
CA THR A 24 2.87 11.33 3.22
C THR A 24 4.14 10.92 3.93
N ILE A 25 4.64 9.69 3.71
CA ILE A 25 5.82 9.19 4.44
C ILE A 25 7.08 10.01 4.16
N HIS A 26 7.23 10.53 2.94
CA HIS A 26 8.37 11.38 2.57
C HIS A 26 8.22 12.82 3.10
N ALA A 27 7.01 13.36 3.08
CA ALA A 27 6.73 14.68 3.63
C ALA A 27 6.92 14.68 5.15
N THR A 28 6.47 13.65 5.85
CA THR A 28 6.64 13.53 7.31
C THR A 28 8.09 13.30 7.68
N PHE A 29 8.84 12.53 6.88
CA PHE A 29 10.29 12.43 7.02
C PHE A 29 10.96 13.81 6.89
N ALA A 30 10.68 14.55 5.82
CA ALA A 30 11.28 15.86 5.59
C ALA A 30 10.95 16.85 6.73
N VAL A 31 9.69 16.91 7.15
CA VAL A 31 9.25 17.78 8.25
C VAL A 31 9.91 17.38 9.57
N SER A 32 9.96 16.08 9.90
CA SER A 32 10.65 15.63 11.12
C SER A 32 12.14 15.90 11.13
N VAL A 33 12.81 15.88 9.97
CA VAL A 33 14.22 16.32 9.87
C VAL A 33 14.33 17.81 10.15
N LEU A 34 13.48 18.63 9.52
CA LEU A 34 13.48 20.09 9.68
C LEU A 34 13.19 20.53 11.13
N GLU A 35 12.34 19.80 11.84
CA GLU A 35 12.00 20.05 13.24
C GLU A 35 13.00 19.42 14.23
N GLY A 36 14.03 18.72 13.75
CA GLY A 36 15.05 18.10 14.59
C GLY A 36 14.59 16.85 15.35
N HIS A 37 13.49 16.22 14.93
CA HIS A 37 12.97 15.00 15.54
C HIS A 37 13.70 13.73 15.07
N ILE A 38 14.29 13.75 13.87
CA ILE A 38 15.11 12.68 13.30
C ILE A 38 16.31 13.26 12.55
N SER A 39 17.39 12.49 12.39
CA SER A 39 18.54 12.88 11.59
C SER A 39 18.26 12.73 10.09
N TRP A 40 18.95 13.54 9.27
CA TRP A 40 18.95 13.38 7.82
C TRP A 40 19.75 12.14 7.40
N CYS A 41 19.25 11.45 6.39
CA CYS A 41 19.78 10.19 5.85
C CYS A 41 18.99 9.81 4.58
N ILE A 42 19.45 8.77 3.89
CA ILE A 42 18.67 8.08 2.87
C ILE A 42 17.99 6.86 3.54
N PRO A 43 16.69 6.94 3.87
CA PRO A 43 16.04 5.93 4.71
C PRO A 43 15.98 4.53 4.07
N TYR A 44 16.09 4.46 2.74
CA TYR A 44 16.12 3.21 1.97
C TYR A 44 17.42 2.41 2.10
N TRP A 45 18.49 3.02 2.61
CA TRP A 45 19.82 2.40 2.70
C TRP A 45 20.40 2.52 4.10
N ASP A 46 20.28 3.70 4.71
CA ASP A 46 20.99 4.04 5.94
C ASP A 46 20.26 3.54 7.20
N SER A 47 19.00 3.07 7.06
CA SER A 47 18.19 2.52 8.15
C SER A 47 18.09 3.40 9.41
N CYS A 48 18.19 4.71 9.22
CA CYS A 48 18.22 5.72 10.27
C CYS A 48 16.90 5.89 11.04
N THR A 49 15.76 5.55 10.43
CA THR A 49 14.43 5.79 11.01
C THR A 49 13.34 4.96 10.35
N SER A 50 12.51 4.29 11.16
CA SER A 50 11.24 3.70 10.71
C SER A 50 10.33 4.76 10.10
N ILE A 51 9.42 4.33 9.21
CA ILE A 51 8.33 5.17 8.70
C ILE A 51 7.48 5.67 9.87
N SER A 52 7.22 4.77 10.83
CA SER A 52 6.46 5.08 12.04
C SER A 52 7.03 6.27 12.79
N ARG A 53 8.35 6.36 12.97
CA ARG A 53 8.99 7.45 13.74
C ARG A 53 8.86 8.80 13.05
N THR A 54 8.77 8.84 11.71
CA THR A 54 8.62 10.10 10.96
C THR A 54 7.30 10.84 11.24
N GLY A 55 6.27 10.17 11.74
CA GLY A 55 4.95 10.77 11.98
C GLY A 55 4.55 10.83 13.46
N ARG A 56 5.49 10.77 14.40
CA ARG A 56 5.16 10.67 15.85
C ARG A 56 5.14 11.99 16.59
N TYR A 57 5.90 12.99 16.18
CA TYR A 57 6.15 14.20 16.96
C TYR A 57 5.95 15.47 16.12
N GLY A 58 5.77 16.61 16.80
CA GLY A 58 5.72 17.92 16.15
C GLY A 58 4.63 18.05 15.09
N THR A 59 4.94 18.79 14.03
CA THR A 59 4.01 19.01 12.91
C THR A 59 3.80 17.74 12.09
N SER A 60 4.84 16.89 11.99
CA SER A 60 4.76 15.65 11.21
C SER A 60 3.69 14.70 11.73
N TYR A 61 3.39 14.71 13.04
CA TYR A 61 2.26 13.98 13.63
C TYR A 61 0.92 14.36 13.00
N PHE A 62 0.63 15.65 12.88
CA PHE A 62 -0.63 16.13 12.32
C PHE A 62 -0.69 15.90 10.81
N ILE A 63 0.42 16.07 10.10
CA ILE A 63 0.50 15.75 8.66
C ILE A 63 0.23 14.27 8.45
N PHE A 64 0.93 13.39 9.17
CA PHE A 64 0.78 11.94 9.00
C PHE A 64 -0.67 11.51 9.23
N LYS A 65 -1.30 11.92 10.34
CA LYS A 65 -2.70 11.55 10.60
C LYS A 65 -3.66 12.20 9.61
N GLY A 66 -3.46 13.49 9.33
CA GLY A 66 -4.30 14.28 8.45
C GLY A 66 -4.32 13.77 7.01
N THR A 67 -3.26 13.11 6.53
CA THR A 67 -3.20 12.58 5.16
C THR A 67 -3.34 11.05 5.09
N MET A 68 -2.80 10.30 6.06
CA MET A 68 -2.83 8.83 6.02
C MET A 68 -4.23 8.26 6.33
N LEU A 69 -5.05 8.95 7.14
CA LEU A 69 -6.46 8.57 7.35
C LEU A 69 -7.30 8.73 6.07
N PRO A 70 -7.28 9.88 5.36
CA PRO A 70 -7.86 9.98 4.03
C PRO A 70 -7.28 8.96 3.04
N ALA A 71 -5.98 8.68 3.10
CA ALA A 71 -5.36 7.67 2.25
C ALA A 71 -5.92 6.27 2.49
N ALA A 72 -6.20 5.90 3.75
CA ALA A 72 -6.87 4.66 4.09
C ALA A 72 -8.28 4.59 3.47
N MET A 73 -9.06 5.68 3.53
CA MET A 73 -10.38 5.75 2.88
C MET A 73 -10.30 5.61 1.36
N LEU A 74 -9.35 6.32 0.73
CA LEU A 74 -9.07 6.18 -0.71
C LEU A 74 -8.66 4.76 -1.07
N GLY A 75 -7.87 4.11 -0.21
CA GLY A 75 -7.47 2.71 -0.34
C GLY A 75 -8.66 1.75 -0.36
N ILE A 76 -9.64 1.93 0.53
CA ILE A 76 -10.89 1.12 0.54
C ILE A 76 -11.59 1.23 -0.81
N LEU A 77 -11.76 2.46 -1.31
CA LEU A 77 -12.39 2.71 -2.60
C LEU A 77 -11.58 2.08 -3.74
N PHE A 78 -10.25 2.22 -3.72
CA PHE A 78 -9.35 1.62 -4.69
C PHE A 78 -9.50 0.10 -4.75
N TRP A 79 -9.52 -0.60 -3.61
CA TRP A 79 -9.68 -2.05 -3.58
C TRP A 79 -11.07 -2.52 -3.99
N ALA A 80 -12.12 -1.82 -3.56
CA ALA A 80 -13.49 -2.09 -4.00
C ALA A 80 -13.63 -1.97 -5.53
N LEU A 81 -13.07 -0.90 -6.09
CA LEU A 81 -13.09 -0.64 -7.52
C LEU A 81 -12.20 -1.59 -8.32
N ASN A 82 -11.10 -2.10 -7.77
CA ASN A 82 -10.31 -3.15 -8.43
C ASN A 82 -11.12 -4.43 -8.64
N GLY A 83 -11.98 -4.81 -7.68
CA GLY A 83 -12.90 -5.94 -7.85
C GLY A 83 -13.88 -5.76 -9.02
N ARG A 84 -14.38 -4.53 -9.21
CA ARG A 84 -15.26 -4.14 -10.34
C ARG A 84 -14.48 -4.03 -11.65
N TRP A 85 -13.28 -3.45 -11.62
CA TRP A 85 -12.42 -3.30 -12.77
C TRP A 85 -12.06 -4.65 -13.39
N LEU A 86 -11.60 -5.61 -12.58
CA LEU A 86 -11.29 -6.96 -13.05
C LEU A 86 -12.52 -7.66 -13.66
N LEU A 87 -13.70 -7.45 -13.07
CA LEU A 87 -14.95 -7.99 -13.61
C LEU A 87 -15.29 -7.40 -14.98
N GLN A 88 -15.23 -6.07 -15.13
CA GLN A 88 -15.50 -5.40 -16.41
C GLN A 88 -14.45 -5.76 -17.48
N LEU A 89 -13.21 -6.01 -17.06
CA LEU A 89 -12.13 -6.43 -17.94
C LEU A 89 -12.32 -7.87 -18.44
N GLY A 90 -13.18 -8.67 -17.80
CA GLY A 90 -13.26 -10.11 -18.05
C GLY A 90 -12.06 -10.89 -17.49
N ALA A 91 -11.26 -10.27 -16.61
CA ALA A 91 -10.12 -10.90 -15.93
C ALA A 91 -10.62 -11.66 -14.69
N THR A 92 -11.14 -12.86 -14.91
CA THR A 92 -11.71 -13.70 -13.83
C THR A 92 -10.67 -14.65 -13.24
N SER A 93 -10.72 -14.82 -11.92
CA SER A 93 -9.95 -15.81 -11.18
C SER A 93 -10.73 -16.19 -9.91
N ARG A 94 -10.40 -17.34 -9.31
CA ARG A 94 -11.04 -17.78 -8.05
C ARG A 94 -10.85 -16.78 -6.91
N GLY A 95 -9.73 -16.06 -6.90
CA GLY A 95 -9.40 -15.07 -5.87
C GLY A 95 -10.00 -13.68 -6.10
N ARG A 96 -10.47 -13.35 -7.31
CA ARG A 96 -11.02 -12.01 -7.64
C ARG A 96 -12.04 -11.48 -6.61
N PRO A 97 -13.01 -12.27 -6.11
CA PRO A 97 -14.00 -11.78 -5.14
C PRO A 97 -13.41 -11.36 -3.79
N TRP A 98 -12.21 -11.84 -3.44
CA TRP A 98 -11.55 -11.55 -2.17
C TRP A 98 -10.78 -10.23 -2.17
N VAL A 99 -10.35 -9.74 -3.34
CA VAL A 99 -9.62 -8.46 -3.49
C VAL A 99 -10.26 -7.30 -2.72
N PRO A 100 -11.57 -6.99 -2.86
CA PRO A 100 -12.19 -5.89 -2.12
C PRO A 100 -12.19 -6.11 -0.61
N TRP A 101 -12.41 -7.35 -0.15
CA TRP A 101 -12.46 -7.68 1.29
C TRP A 101 -11.09 -7.59 1.94
N LEU A 102 -10.06 -8.15 1.31
CA LEU A 102 -8.67 -8.06 1.78
C LEU A 102 -8.24 -6.60 1.86
N GLY A 103 -8.53 -5.81 0.83
CA GLY A 103 -8.23 -4.40 0.80
C GLY A 103 -8.97 -3.57 1.84
N PHE A 104 -10.25 -3.88 2.09
CA PHE A 104 -11.02 -3.24 3.15
C PHE A 104 -10.38 -3.47 4.52
N VAL A 105 -10.08 -4.73 4.86
CA VAL A 105 -9.45 -5.06 6.15
C VAL A 105 -8.06 -4.43 6.24
N ALA A 106 -7.25 -4.48 5.18
CA ALA A 106 -5.93 -3.84 5.14
C ALA A 106 -6.02 -2.34 5.44
N CYS A 107 -6.93 -1.62 4.78
CA CYS A 107 -7.08 -0.18 4.98
C CYS A 107 -7.66 0.17 6.36
N MET A 108 -8.52 -0.67 6.94
CA MET A 108 -8.94 -0.52 8.33
C MET A 108 -7.79 -0.73 9.32
N SER A 109 -6.91 -1.70 9.06
CA SER A 109 -5.68 -1.88 9.82
C SER A 109 -4.74 -0.67 9.72
N LEU A 110 -4.62 -0.06 8.53
CA LEU A 110 -3.86 1.18 8.34
C LEU A 110 -4.47 2.36 9.12
N ALA A 111 -5.81 2.49 9.12
CA ALA A 111 -6.49 3.52 9.88
C ALA A 111 -6.28 3.34 11.39
N ALA A 112 -6.42 2.12 11.90
CA ALA A 112 -6.17 1.80 13.31
C ALA A 112 -4.71 2.06 13.72
N TYR A 113 -3.74 1.66 12.87
CA TYR A 113 -2.33 1.98 13.03
C TYR A 113 -2.11 3.50 13.14
N THR A 114 -2.71 4.25 12.21
CA THR A 114 -2.55 5.71 12.12
C THR A 114 -3.14 6.41 13.35
N LEU A 115 -4.29 5.96 13.84
CA LEU A 115 -4.91 6.50 15.06
C LEU A 115 -4.03 6.27 16.29
N ALA A 116 -3.46 5.06 16.41
CA ALA A 116 -2.59 4.69 17.51
C ALA A 116 -1.21 5.38 17.47
N LEU A 117 -0.77 5.85 16.30
CA LEU A 117 0.51 6.54 16.15
C LEU A 117 0.59 7.79 17.04
N GLY A 118 1.75 8.00 17.68
CA GLY A 118 2.01 9.12 18.60
C GLY A 118 1.42 8.95 20.01
N HIS A 119 0.79 7.82 20.33
CA HIS A 119 0.35 7.50 21.68
C HIS A 119 1.29 6.46 22.33
N GLU A 120 1.51 6.62 23.63
CA GLU A 120 2.34 5.73 24.44
C GLU A 120 1.52 4.67 25.17
N GLY A 121 2.15 3.54 25.49
CA GLY A 121 1.54 2.43 26.22
C GLY A 121 1.40 1.15 25.39
N ASP A 122 1.36 0.00 26.08
CA ASP A 122 1.42 -1.32 25.46
C ASP A 122 0.23 -1.60 24.53
N GLY A 123 -0.96 -1.10 24.86
CA GLY A 123 -2.14 -1.21 24.01
C GLY A 123 -1.93 -0.55 22.64
N PHE A 124 -1.41 0.69 22.61
CA PHE A 124 -1.12 1.39 21.36
C PHE A 124 0.06 0.76 20.61
N ASN A 125 1.07 0.25 21.32
CA ASN A 125 2.16 -0.51 20.72
C ASN A 125 1.65 -1.75 19.97
N LEU A 126 0.73 -2.50 20.60
CA LEU A 126 0.12 -3.69 20.02
C LEU A 126 -0.73 -3.34 18.80
N ILE A 127 -1.57 -2.30 18.87
CA ILE A 127 -2.39 -1.85 17.73
C ILE A 127 -1.49 -1.46 16.55
N ARG A 128 -0.38 -0.74 16.80
CA ARG A 128 0.56 -0.37 15.72
C ARG A 128 1.20 -1.61 15.10
N ARG A 129 1.66 -2.57 15.90
CA ARG A 129 2.26 -3.82 15.40
C ARG A 129 1.28 -4.64 14.58
N ILE A 130 0.07 -4.87 15.09
CA ILE A 130 -0.96 -5.64 14.38
C ILE A 130 -1.41 -4.89 13.12
N GLY A 131 -1.64 -3.59 13.24
CA GLY A 131 -2.13 -2.74 12.16
C GLY A 131 -1.19 -2.72 10.96
N VAL A 132 0.11 -2.53 11.19
CA VAL A 132 1.11 -2.52 10.10
C VAL A 132 1.24 -3.91 9.46
N VAL A 133 1.33 -4.98 10.26
CA VAL A 133 1.47 -6.34 9.74
C VAL A 133 0.26 -6.74 8.88
N LEU A 134 -0.96 -6.48 9.36
CA LEU A 134 -2.18 -6.77 8.60
C LEU A 134 -2.28 -5.92 7.34
N TYR A 135 -1.95 -4.62 7.42
CA TYR A 135 -1.96 -3.75 6.25
C TYR A 135 -1.02 -4.28 5.15
N PHE A 136 0.26 -4.51 5.46
CA PHE A 136 1.23 -5.00 4.47
C PHE A 136 0.87 -6.38 3.92
N SER A 137 0.54 -7.34 4.80
CA SER A 137 0.27 -8.73 4.40
C SER A 137 -0.98 -8.84 3.53
N LEU A 138 -2.09 -8.22 3.93
CA LEU A 138 -3.36 -8.30 3.21
C LEU A 138 -3.31 -7.51 1.89
N THR A 139 -2.63 -6.37 1.88
CA THR A 139 -2.35 -5.59 0.65
C THR A 139 -1.55 -6.45 -0.33
N PHE A 140 -0.47 -7.08 0.12
CA PHE A 140 0.35 -7.96 -0.71
C PHE A 140 -0.46 -9.13 -1.31
N ILE A 141 -1.31 -9.79 -0.50
CA ILE A 141 -2.19 -10.86 -1.01
C ILE A 141 -3.15 -10.29 -2.08
N ALA A 142 -3.76 -9.13 -1.85
CA ALA A 142 -4.63 -8.50 -2.84
C ALA A 142 -3.88 -8.16 -4.14
N GLN A 143 -2.62 -7.71 -4.05
CA GLN A 143 -1.75 -7.47 -5.20
C GLN A 143 -1.45 -8.75 -5.99
N LEU A 144 -1.14 -9.86 -5.31
CA LEU A 144 -0.96 -11.17 -5.95
C LEU A 144 -2.22 -11.60 -6.71
N LEU A 145 -3.40 -11.43 -6.11
CA LEU A 145 -4.68 -11.83 -6.73
C LEU A 145 -4.99 -11.00 -7.99
N ILE A 146 -4.77 -9.69 -7.97
CA ILE A 146 -4.92 -8.83 -9.15
C ILE A 146 -3.93 -9.26 -10.24
N SER A 147 -2.67 -9.45 -9.88
CA SER A 147 -1.61 -9.77 -10.83
C SER A 147 -1.83 -11.13 -11.50
N SER A 148 -2.28 -12.12 -10.73
CA SER A 148 -2.67 -13.44 -11.21
C SER A 148 -3.88 -13.37 -12.16
N ALA A 149 -4.92 -12.60 -11.81
CA ALA A 149 -6.07 -12.40 -12.69
C ALA A 149 -5.67 -11.75 -14.02
N LEU A 150 -4.77 -10.76 -14.00
CA LEU A 150 -4.27 -10.11 -15.21
C LEU A 150 -3.35 -11.02 -16.04
N LYS A 151 -2.54 -11.88 -15.39
CA LYS A 151 -1.68 -12.86 -16.08
C LYS A 151 -2.51 -13.80 -16.95
N GLY A 152 -3.70 -14.19 -16.49
CA GLY A 152 -4.64 -15.04 -17.24
C GLY A 152 -5.40 -14.33 -18.36
N HIS A 153 -5.33 -13.00 -18.48
CA HIS A 153 -6.11 -12.24 -19.44
C HIS A 153 -5.40 -12.09 -20.80
N PRO A 154 -6.04 -12.37 -21.96
CA PRO A 154 -5.38 -12.38 -23.28
C PRO A 154 -4.65 -11.07 -23.66
N ARG A 155 -5.24 -9.91 -23.34
CA ARG A 155 -4.63 -8.60 -23.62
C ARG A 155 -3.62 -8.12 -22.57
N TRP A 156 -3.77 -8.56 -21.32
CA TRP A 156 -3.07 -7.97 -20.18
C TRP A 156 -2.05 -8.91 -19.53
N HIS A 157 -1.86 -10.10 -20.09
CA HIS A 157 -0.96 -11.13 -19.54
C HIS A 157 0.46 -10.62 -19.28
N ALA A 158 0.99 -9.74 -20.13
CA ALA A 158 2.34 -9.22 -20.00
C ALA A 158 2.47 -8.28 -18.79
N ASN A 159 1.47 -7.42 -18.58
CA ASN A 159 1.40 -6.59 -17.39
C ASN A 159 1.18 -7.44 -16.13
N GLY A 160 0.30 -8.45 -16.20
CA GLY A 160 0.10 -9.39 -15.10
C GLY A 160 1.38 -10.14 -14.70
N ARG A 161 2.18 -10.59 -15.67
CA ARG A 161 3.49 -11.21 -15.41
C ARG A 161 4.47 -10.24 -14.74
N ARG A 162 4.55 -8.99 -15.21
CA ARG A 162 5.45 -7.97 -14.61
C ARG A 162 5.02 -7.60 -13.18
N LEU A 163 3.73 -7.49 -12.94
CA LEU A 163 3.18 -7.26 -11.60
C LEU A 163 3.45 -8.45 -10.66
N LEU A 164 3.36 -9.69 -11.16
CA LEU A 164 3.73 -10.87 -10.38
C LEU A 164 5.22 -10.91 -10.07
N TRP A 165 6.09 -10.56 -11.03
CA TRP A 165 7.52 -10.43 -10.76
C TRP A 165 7.80 -9.40 -9.65
N LEU A 166 7.06 -8.29 -9.63
CA LEU A 166 7.14 -7.32 -8.55
C LEU A 166 6.65 -7.89 -7.20
N CYS A 167 5.59 -8.71 -7.21
CA CYS A 167 5.17 -9.45 -6.02
C CYS A 167 6.25 -10.46 -5.55
N GLU A 168 6.92 -11.16 -6.48
CA GLU A 168 8.02 -12.07 -6.17
C GLU A 168 9.19 -11.31 -5.53
N LEU A 169 9.52 -10.12 -6.03
CA LEU A 169 10.52 -9.24 -5.42
C LEU A 169 10.12 -8.78 -4.01
N ILE A 170 8.88 -8.33 -3.82
CA ILE A 170 8.34 -7.96 -2.49
C ILE A 170 8.45 -9.13 -1.52
N LEU A 171 8.06 -10.32 -1.96
CA LEU A 171 8.13 -11.54 -1.16
C LEU A 171 9.57 -11.91 -0.82
N ALA A 172 10.49 -11.82 -1.79
CA ALA A 172 11.91 -12.10 -1.56
C ALA A 172 12.51 -11.16 -0.53
N VAL A 173 12.19 -9.86 -0.60
CA VAL A 173 12.63 -8.87 0.40
C VAL A 173 12.05 -9.19 1.78
N GLY A 174 10.76 -9.53 1.88
CA GLY A 174 10.13 -9.89 3.15
C GLY A 174 10.62 -11.21 3.74
N ILE A 175 10.90 -12.22 2.91
CA ILE A 175 11.51 -13.48 3.36
C ILE A 175 12.94 -13.22 3.84
N LEU A 176 13.71 -12.43 3.10
CA LEU A 176 15.06 -12.07 3.50
C LEU A 176 15.07 -11.35 4.86
N SER A 177 14.12 -10.43 5.10
CA SER A 177 14.02 -9.74 6.39
C SER A 177 13.75 -10.72 7.54
N VAL A 178 12.87 -11.71 7.34
CA VAL A 178 12.59 -12.76 8.33
C VAL A 178 13.79 -13.68 8.56
N ILE A 179 14.48 -14.09 7.49
CA ILE A 179 15.69 -14.93 7.59
C ILE A 179 16.79 -14.18 8.36
N LEU A 180 17.04 -12.92 8.02
CA LEU A 180 18.06 -12.11 8.71
C LEU A 180 17.70 -11.90 10.19
N THR A 181 16.42 -11.68 10.50
CA THR A 181 15.93 -11.63 11.89
C THR A 181 16.27 -12.92 12.66
N ALA A 182 16.15 -14.08 12.01
CA ALA A 182 16.36 -15.38 12.66
C ALA A 182 17.83 -15.81 12.75
N VAL A 183 18.65 -15.45 11.76
CA VAL A 183 20.03 -15.94 11.61
C VAL A 183 21.07 -14.96 12.15
N VAL A 184 20.86 -13.65 11.96
CA VAL A 184 21.80 -12.58 12.35
C VAL A 184 21.05 -11.37 12.93
N PRO A 185 20.34 -11.54 14.07
CA PRO A 185 19.46 -10.51 14.61
C PRO A 185 20.19 -9.19 14.91
N GLU A 186 21.44 -9.22 15.33
CA GLU A 186 22.24 -8.04 15.62
C GLU A 186 22.51 -7.21 14.35
N VAL A 187 22.77 -7.88 13.22
CA VAL A 187 22.95 -7.22 11.92
C VAL A 187 21.62 -6.71 11.40
N TYR A 188 20.55 -7.51 11.51
CA TYR A 188 19.23 -7.12 11.03
C TYR A 188 18.69 -5.87 11.75
N SER A 189 18.91 -5.75 13.06
CA SER A 189 18.49 -4.59 13.85
C SER A 189 19.12 -3.25 13.39
N GLN A 190 20.16 -3.31 12.56
CA GLN A 190 20.80 -2.13 11.97
C GLN A 190 20.22 -1.74 10.61
N VAL A 191 19.40 -2.60 10.00
CA VAL A 191 18.87 -2.43 8.62
C VAL A 191 17.35 -2.62 8.52
N ASP A 192 16.66 -2.94 9.60
CA ASP A 192 15.23 -3.28 9.62
C ASP A 192 14.33 -2.13 9.14
N ASP A 193 14.65 -0.90 9.52
CA ASP A 193 13.97 0.29 9.03
C ASP A 193 14.10 0.40 7.50
N ALA A 194 15.29 0.17 6.93
CA ALA A 194 15.48 0.20 5.47
C ALA A 194 14.60 -0.84 4.74
N PHE A 195 14.45 -2.05 5.31
CA PHE A 195 13.51 -3.05 4.79
C PHE A 195 12.05 -2.56 4.82
N GLU A 196 11.63 -1.88 5.89
CA GLU A 196 10.28 -1.27 5.98
C GLU A 196 10.06 -0.27 4.83
N TRP A 197 11.01 0.64 4.59
CA TRP A 197 10.94 1.62 3.52
C TRP A 197 10.89 0.99 2.13
N VAL A 198 11.76 0.00 1.86
CA VAL A 198 11.78 -0.72 0.58
C VAL A 198 10.45 -1.46 0.34
N LEU A 199 9.93 -2.17 1.34
CA LEU A 199 8.65 -2.87 1.22
C LEU A 199 7.49 -1.89 0.97
N ALA A 200 7.45 -0.77 1.70
CA ALA A 200 6.45 0.28 1.51
C ALA A 200 6.49 0.84 0.08
N PHE A 201 7.70 1.10 -0.43
CA PHE A 201 7.89 1.60 -1.79
C PHE A 201 7.44 0.59 -2.85
N LEU A 202 7.88 -0.68 -2.76
CA LEU A 202 7.56 -1.71 -3.75
C LEU A 202 6.05 -2.00 -3.81
N ILE A 203 5.38 -2.05 -2.66
CA ILE A 203 3.92 -2.18 -2.59
C ILE A 203 3.23 -0.98 -3.24
N ASN A 204 3.68 0.25 -2.96
CA ASN A 204 3.09 1.43 -3.59
C ASN A 204 3.36 1.46 -5.10
N LEU A 205 4.55 1.06 -5.55
CA LEU A 205 4.91 0.97 -6.96
C LEU A 205 3.98 0.01 -7.73
N HIS A 206 3.68 -1.15 -7.13
CA HIS A 206 2.70 -2.09 -7.70
C HIS A 206 1.33 -1.44 -7.87
N ALA A 207 0.85 -0.77 -6.83
CA ALA A 207 -0.45 -0.11 -6.85
C ALA A 207 -0.51 1.06 -7.86
N ILE A 208 0.55 1.86 -7.97
CA ILE A 208 0.70 2.92 -8.98
C ILE A 208 0.61 2.32 -10.39
N TRP A 209 1.27 1.19 -10.63
CA TRP A 209 1.17 0.52 -11.92
C TRP A 209 -0.26 0.06 -12.20
N VAL A 210 -0.97 -0.52 -11.22
CA VAL A 210 -2.40 -0.84 -11.37
C VAL A 210 -3.23 0.41 -11.70
N ALA A 211 -2.96 1.57 -11.08
CA ALA A 211 -3.62 2.83 -11.41
C ALA A 211 -3.35 3.28 -12.87
N VAL A 212 -2.14 3.08 -13.38
CA VAL A 212 -1.81 3.30 -14.80
C VAL A 212 -2.60 2.34 -15.71
N LEU A 213 -2.76 1.08 -15.31
CA LEU A 213 -3.55 0.11 -16.07
C LEU A 213 -5.05 0.49 -16.12
N TRP A 214 -5.61 1.07 -15.06
CA TRP A 214 -6.97 1.63 -15.10
C TRP A 214 -7.11 2.72 -16.16
N LYS A 215 -6.11 3.62 -16.25
CA LYS A 215 -6.07 4.67 -17.27
C LYS A 215 -5.99 4.07 -18.68
N GLN A 216 -5.10 3.11 -18.89
CA GLN A 216 -4.91 2.45 -20.20
C GLN A 216 -6.13 1.61 -20.63
N SER A 217 -6.80 0.95 -19.69
CA SER A 217 -8.03 0.19 -19.96
C SER A 217 -9.27 1.07 -20.06
N ARG A 218 -9.14 2.39 -19.88
CA ARG A 218 -10.24 3.37 -19.85
C ARG A 218 -11.36 2.96 -18.88
N PHE A 219 -10.96 2.45 -17.70
CA PHE A 219 -11.91 1.97 -16.71
C PHE A 219 -12.87 3.09 -16.27
N ARG A 220 -14.17 2.75 -16.23
CA ARG A 220 -15.26 3.63 -15.83
C ARG A 220 -16.18 2.89 -14.85
N ALA A 221 -16.60 3.57 -13.80
CA ALA A 221 -17.61 3.03 -12.89
C ALA A 221 -18.78 3.99 -12.73
N ARG A 222 -19.97 3.45 -12.47
CA ARG A 222 -21.12 4.20 -11.96
C ARG A 222 -21.04 4.22 -10.43
N LEU A 223 -21.21 5.40 -9.85
CA LEU A 223 -21.22 5.61 -8.40
C LEU A 223 -22.62 5.39 -7.79
N TRP A 224 -23.64 5.24 -8.62
CA TRP A 224 -25.04 5.05 -8.24
C TRP A 224 -25.58 3.77 -8.89
N ALA A 225 -26.35 3.00 -8.12
CA ALA A 225 -27.21 1.95 -8.66
C ALA A 225 -28.54 2.62 -9.02
N GLU A 226 -28.99 2.43 -10.26
CA GLU A 226 -30.41 2.51 -10.60
C GLU A 226 -31.03 1.14 -10.32
#